data_AF-A0A7J9ZIT2-F1
#
_entry.id   AF-A0A7J9ZIT2-F1
#
_cell.length_a   1.000
_cell.length_b   1.000
_cell.length_c   1.000
_cell.angle_alpha   90.00
_cell.angle_beta   90.00
_cell.angle_gamma   90.00
#
_symmetry.space_group_name_H-M   'P 1'
#
loop_
_entity.id
_entity.type
_entity.pdbx_description
1 polymer ?
#
loop_
_entity_poly.entity_id
_entity_poly.type
_entity_poly.pdbx_seq_one_letter_code
_entity_poly.pdbx_strand_id
1 'polypeptide(L)'
;MLTADPAAALAAGARPDGIVYDAGGLPGAARLRMLVADGWPVLVDVDAAGGVTEAIAAASVCAWLGARAFATAHPYEIRQALDLIAAVRGDRPPAVSRRGLA
;
A
#
# COMPACT_ATOMS: atom_id res chain seq x y z
N MET A 1 -11.13 9.32 -6.99
CA MET A 1 -11.84 9.77 -5.78
C MET A 1 -11.29 9.00 -4.59
N LEU A 2 -10.62 9.70 -3.68
CA LEU A 2 -10.24 9.15 -2.38
C LEU A 2 -11.46 9.21 -1.45
N THR A 3 -11.80 8.12 -0.78
CA THR A 3 -13.00 8.04 0.07
C THR A 3 -12.87 6.99 1.17
N ALA A 4 -13.50 7.24 2.32
CA ALA A 4 -13.66 6.25 3.38
C ALA A 4 -14.82 5.26 3.12
N ASP A 5 -15.66 5.52 2.11
CA ASP A 5 -16.76 4.66 1.70
C ASP A 5 -16.80 4.51 0.16
N PRO A 6 -16.15 3.47 -0.39
CA PRO A 6 -16.16 3.19 -1.82
C PRO A 6 -17.54 2.86 -2.39
N ALA A 7 -18.39 2.19 -1.61
CA ALA A 7 -19.71 1.76 -2.06
C ALA A 7 -20.65 2.96 -2.22
N ALA A 8 -20.65 3.88 -1.25
CA ALA A 8 -21.38 5.13 -1.37
C ALA A 8 -20.87 6.00 -2.53
N ALA A 9 -19.54 6.06 -2.73
CA ALA A 9 -18.95 6.78 -3.86
C ALA A 9 -19.40 6.20 -5.22
N LEU A 10 -19.42 4.88 -5.35
CA LEU A 10 -19.91 4.20 -6.54
C LEU A 10 -21.40 4.50 -6.78
N ALA A 11 -22.23 4.43 -5.73
CA ALA A 11 -23.66 4.75 -5.81
C ALA A 11 -23.92 6.21 -6.21
N ALA A 12 -23.03 7.12 -5.82
CA ALA A 12 -23.05 8.54 -6.23
C ALA A 12 -22.56 8.76 -7.67
N GLY A 13 -22.20 7.70 -8.41
CA GLY A 13 -21.79 7.77 -9.80
C GLY A 13 -20.28 7.94 -10.03
N ALA A 14 -19.45 7.77 -8.99
CA ALA A 14 -18.01 7.74 -9.18
C ALA A 14 -17.61 6.54 -10.05
N ARG A 15 -16.63 6.75 -10.94
CA ARG A 15 -16.15 5.66 -11.80
C ARG A 15 -15.44 4.59 -10.96
N PRO A 16 -15.76 3.29 -11.15
CA PRO A 16 -15.19 2.21 -10.35
C PRO A 16 -13.65 2.20 -10.34
N ASP A 17 -13.02 2.40 -11.50
CA ASP A 17 -11.57 2.43 -11.70
C ASP A 17 -10.90 3.66 -11.07
N GLY A 18 -11.68 4.69 -10.73
CA GLY A 18 -11.20 5.90 -10.10
C GLY A 18 -11.31 5.91 -8.58
N ILE A 19 -11.92 4.92 -7.93
CA ILE A 19 -12.16 4.94 -6.47
C ILE A 19 -10.97 4.33 -5.73
N VAL A 20 -10.48 5.03 -4.70
CA VAL A 20 -9.46 4.55 -3.76
C VAL A 20 -10.03 4.59 -2.35
N TYR A 21 -9.98 3.47 -1.65
CA TYR A 21 -10.44 3.34 -0.26
C TYR A 21 -9.37 3.90 0.69
N ASP A 22 -9.66 5.03 1.31
CA ASP A 22 -8.86 5.61 2.39
C ASP A 22 -8.96 4.77 3.67
N ALA A 23 -7.83 4.27 4.17
CA ALA A 23 -7.77 3.56 5.44
C ALA A 23 -7.91 4.49 6.66
N GLY A 24 -7.79 5.81 6.49
CA GLY A 24 -7.88 6.80 7.57
C GLY A 24 -6.64 6.84 8.46
N GLY A 25 -5.45 6.58 7.91
CA GLY A 25 -4.19 6.52 8.65
C GLY A 25 -3.41 5.22 8.39
N LEU A 26 -2.73 4.73 9.43
CA LEU A 26 -2.07 3.43 9.46
C LEU A 26 -2.94 2.39 10.22
N PRO A 27 -3.70 1.53 9.52
CA PRO A 27 -4.52 0.52 10.16
C PRO A 27 -3.69 -0.65 10.68
N GLY A 28 -4.19 -1.35 11.69
CA GLY A 28 -3.67 -2.66 12.07
C GLY A 28 -3.88 -3.72 10.98
N ALA A 29 -3.03 -4.76 10.98
CA ALA A 29 -3.01 -5.77 9.91
C ALA A 29 -4.34 -6.50 9.67
N ALA A 30 -5.13 -6.77 10.71
CA ALA A 30 -6.44 -7.39 10.58
C ALA A 30 -7.43 -6.46 9.84
N ARG A 31 -7.46 -5.17 10.23
CA ARG A 31 -8.31 -4.18 9.59
C ARG A 31 -7.91 -3.96 8.13
N LEU A 32 -6.60 -3.89 7.84
CA LEU A 32 -6.12 -3.75 6.46
C LEU A 32 -6.57 -4.92 5.58
N ARG A 33 -6.47 -6.15 6.05
CA ARG A 33 -6.95 -7.32 5.28
C ARG A 33 -8.44 -7.25 5.00
N MET A 34 -9.25 -6.78 5.94
CA MET A 34 -10.69 -6.57 5.71
C MET A 34 -10.92 -5.54 4.60
N LEU A 35 -10.26 -4.38 4.67
CA LEU A 35 -10.38 -3.32 3.66
C LEU A 35 -9.97 -3.79 2.26
N VAL A 36 -8.88 -4.56 2.18
CA VAL A 36 -8.37 -5.13 0.91
C VAL A 36 -9.31 -6.20 0.35
N ALA A 37 -9.98 -6.97 1.20
CA ALA A 37 -10.90 -8.03 0.78
C ALA A 37 -12.13 -7.48 0.02
N ASP A 38 -12.49 -6.21 0.26
CA ASP A 38 -13.58 -5.53 -0.47
C ASP A 38 -13.21 -5.24 -1.94
N GLY A 39 -11.96 -5.49 -2.36
CA GLY A 39 -11.51 -5.43 -3.76
C GLY A 39 -11.14 -4.03 -4.24
N TRP A 40 -11.37 -2.99 -3.43
CA TRP A 40 -10.96 -1.62 -3.73
C TRP A 40 -9.46 -1.43 -3.48
N PRO A 41 -8.76 -0.61 -4.29
CA PRO A 41 -7.39 -0.22 -3.97
C PRO A 41 -7.39 0.61 -2.68
N VAL A 42 -6.61 0.18 -1.69
CA VAL A 42 -6.53 0.85 -0.37
C VAL A 42 -5.33 1.81 -0.32
N LEU A 43 -5.59 3.04 0.12
CA LEU A 43 -4.58 4.04 0.50
C LEU A 43 -4.28 3.92 2.00
N VAL A 44 -2.99 3.88 2.34
CA VAL A 44 -2.50 3.92 3.73
C VAL A 44 -1.58 5.12 3.91
N ASP A 45 -1.76 5.85 5.00
CA ASP A 45 -0.77 6.86 5.44
C ASP A 45 0.31 6.15 6.26
N VAL A 46 1.53 6.09 5.71
CA VAL A 46 2.64 5.40 6.35
C VAL A 46 3.50 6.31 7.21
N ASP A 47 3.37 7.63 7.07
CA ASP A 47 4.10 8.59 7.92
C ASP A 47 3.50 8.60 9.34
N ALA A 48 2.25 8.16 9.50
CA ALA A 48 1.65 7.88 10.80
C ALA A 48 2.42 6.83 11.63
N ALA A 49 3.33 6.06 11.01
CA ALA A 49 4.22 5.14 11.72
C ALA A 49 5.35 5.84 12.49
N GLY A 50 5.76 7.05 12.08
CA GLY A 50 6.90 7.76 12.64
C GLY A 50 7.84 8.32 11.57
N GLY A 51 9.15 8.16 11.77
CA GLY A 51 10.16 8.62 10.83
C GLY A 51 10.25 7.77 9.57
N VAL A 52 11.20 8.12 8.69
CA VAL A 52 11.39 7.44 7.39
C VAL A 52 11.60 5.92 7.54
N THR A 53 12.30 5.48 8.59
CA THR A 53 12.56 4.05 8.84
C THR A 53 11.29 3.31 9.20
N GLU A 54 10.48 3.88 10.10
CA GLU A 54 9.19 3.35 10.50
C GLU A 54 8.20 3.35 9.33
N ALA A 55 8.21 4.40 8.51
CA ALA A 55 7.39 4.50 7.31
C ALA A 55 7.76 3.44 6.27
N ILE A 56 9.07 3.18 6.05
CA ILE A 56 9.54 2.09 5.17
C ILE A 56 9.02 0.73 5.68
N ALA A 57 9.12 0.48 6.98
CA ALA A 57 8.64 -0.77 7.57
C ALA A 57 7.12 -0.92 7.43
N ALA A 58 6.36 0.14 7.73
CA ALA A 58 4.91 0.19 7.60
C ALA A 58 4.47 -0.04 6.15
N ALA A 59 5.09 0.65 5.18
CA ALA A 59 4.81 0.49 3.76
C ALA A 59 5.10 -0.93 3.29
N SER A 60 6.24 -1.51 3.71
CA SER A 60 6.63 -2.87 3.35
C SER A 60 5.60 -3.90 3.81
N VAL A 61 5.18 -3.81 5.08
CA VAL A 61 4.16 -4.71 5.65
C VAL A 61 2.80 -4.48 5.01
N CYS A 62 2.37 -3.23 4.84
CA CYS A 62 1.06 -2.92 4.25
C CYS A 62 0.97 -3.36 2.78
N ALA A 63 2.05 -3.20 2.01
CA ALA A 63 2.14 -3.69 0.63
C ALA A 63 2.08 -5.22 0.55
N TRP A 64 2.74 -5.92 1.47
CA TRP A 64 2.63 -7.37 1.59
C TRP A 64 1.19 -7.81 1.88
N LEU A 65 0.47 -7.05 2.70
CA LEU A 65 -0.94 -7.28 3.05
C LEU A 65 -1.94 -6.84 1.97
N GLY A 66 -1.48 -6.23 0.88
CA GLY A 66 -2.29 -5.91 -0.29
C GLY A 66 -2.72 -4.44 -0.45
N ALA A 67 -2.23 -3.53 0.40
CA ALA A 67 -2.39 -2.09 0.14
C ALA A 67 -1.77 -1.71 -1.22
N ARG A 68 -2.39 -0.76 -1.94
CA ARG A 68 -1.99 -0.39 -3.31
C ARG A 68 -1.56 1.06 -3.46
N ALA A 69 -1.91 1.93 -2.51
CA ALA A 69 -1.51 3.33 -2.50
C ALA A 69 -0.95 3.71 -1.12
N PHE A 70 0.02 4.63 -1.09
CA PHE A 70 0.74 5.03 0.11
C PHE A 70 0.90 6.56 0.13
N ALA A 71 0.39 7.21 1.18
CA ALA A 71 0.66 8.62 1.44
C ALA A 71 1.93 8.74 2.28
N THR A 72 2.87 9.57 1.84
CA THR A 72 4.16 9.76 2.51
C THR A 72 4.86 11.04 2.06
N ALA A 73 5.68 11.62 2.92
CA ALA A 73 6.65 12.67 2.64
C ALA A 73 7.98 12.12 2.06
N HIS A 74 8.17 10.79 2.03
CA HIS A 74 9.39 10.10 1.61
C HIS A 74 9.18 9.22 0.35
N PRO A 75 8.75 9.78 -0.78
CA PRO A 75 8.27 8.99 -1.92
C PRO A 75 9.34 8.10 -2.56
N TYR A 76 10.61 8.50 -2.51
CA TYR A 76 11.71 7.74 -3.13
C TYR A 76 12.07 6.49 -2.32
N GLU A 77 12.18 6.66 -1.00
CA GLU A 77 12.45 5.59 -0.04
C GLU A 77 11.32 4.57 -0.02
N ILE A 78 10.08 5.05 0.03
CA ILE A 78 8.91 4.17 -0.03
C ILE A 78 8.83 3.46 -1.38
N ARG A 79 9.12 4.13 -2.50
CA ARG A 79 9.15 3.47 -3.82
C ARG A 79 10.16 2.32 -3.85
N GLN A 80 11.36 2.50 -3.32
CA GLN A 80 12.36 1.44 -3.27
C GLN A 80 11.90 0.25 -2.41
N ALA A 81 11.27 0.51 -1.27
CA ALA A 81 10.71 -0.54 -0.42
C ALA A 81 9.60 -1.33 -1.13
N LEU A 82 8.70 -0.64 -1.84
CA LEU A 82 7.63 -1.27 -2.62
C LEU A 82 8.17 -2.11 -3.78
N ASP A 83 9.20 -1.62 -4.48
CA ASP A 83 9.86 -2.38 -5.54
C ASP A 83 10.53 -3.65 -5.01
N LEU A 84 11.15 -3.58 -3.82
CA LEU A 84 11.68 -4.74 -3.11
C LEU A 84 10.56 -5.74 -2.78
N ILE A 85 9.45 -5.29 -2.20
CA ILE A 85 8.33 -6.19 -1.85
C ILE A 85 7.74 -6.84 -3.10
N ALA A 86 7.56 -6.09 -4.19
CA ALA A 86 7.10 -6.64 -5.47
C ALA A 86 8.07 -7.70 -6.01
N ALA A 87 9.39 -7.51 -5.83
CA ALA A 87 10.38 -8.52 -6.20
C ALA A 87 10.31 -9.78 -5.32
N VAL A 88 10.18 -9.62 -4.00
CA VAL A 88 10.04 -10.73 -3.05
C VAL A 88 8.76 -11.54 -3.31
N ARG A 89 7.67 -10.87 -3.73
CA ARG A 89 6.42 -11.52 -4.12
C ARG A 89 6.48 -12.23 -5.47
N GLY A 90 7.51 -11.94 -6.28
CA GLY A 90 7.62 -12.45 -7.65
C GLY A 90 6.80 -11.68 -8.68
N ASP A 91 6.23 -10.52 -8.31
CA ASP A 91 5.44 -9.67 -9.22
C ASP A 91 6.34 -8.93 -10.24
N ARG A 92 7.64 -8.79 -9.93
CA ARG A 92 8.66 -8.22 -10.80
C ARG A 92 10.04 -8.85 -10.55
N PRO A 93 10.96 -8.84 -11.52
CA PRO A 93 12.35 -9.22 -11.24
C PRO A 93 13.03 -8.18 -10.33
N PRO A 94 13.99 -8.60 -9.48
CA PRO A 94 14.84 -7.66 -8.75
C PRO A 94 15.71 -6.88 -9.73
N ALA A 95 15.93 -5.59 -9.44
CA ALA A 95 16.72 -4.71 -10.29
C ALA A 95 18.17 -5.22 -10.48
N VAL A 96 18.71 -5.90 -9.47
CA VAL A 96 20.02 -6.53 -9.51
C VAL A 96 19.91 -7.93 -8.93
N SER A 97 20.14 -8.94 -9.77
CA SER A 97 20.20 -10.34 -9.34
C SER A 97 21.64 -10.72 -9.02
N ARG A 98 21.93 -11.00 -7.75
CA ARG A 98 23.21 -11.55 -7.29
C ARG A 98 23.01 -12.92 -6.67
N ARG A 99 23.85 -13.88 -7.01
CA ARG A 99 23.85 -15.21 -6.37
C ARG A 99 24.40 -15.04 -4.94
N GLY A 100 23.51 -15.02 -3.96
CA GLY A 100 23.84 -14.67 -2.56
C GLY A 100 24.26 -15.82 -1.67
N LEU A 101 24.39 -17.03 -2.22
CA LEU A 101 24.83 -18.21 -1.49
C LEU A 101 26.01 -18.79 -2.26
N ALA A 102 27.19 -18.65 -1.65
CA ALA A 102 28.42 -19.34 -2.02
C ALA A 102 28.51 -20.65 -1.22
#